data_AF-C7PZI3-F1
#
_entry.id   AF-C7PZI3-F1
#
_cell.length_a   1.000
_cell.length_b   1.000
_cell.length_c   1.000
_cell.angle_alpha   90.00
_cell.angle_beta   90.00
_cell.angle_gamma   90.00
#
_symmetry.space_group_name_H-M   'P 1'
#
loop_
_entity.id
_entity.type
_entity.pdbx_description
1 polymer ?
#
loop_
_entity_poly.entity_id
_entity_poly.type
_entity_poly.pdbx_seq_one_letter_code
_entity_poly.pdbx_strand_id
1 'polypeptide(L)'
;MRGIIIRNDDLRSVRAPVCGVTDRLTRSRRSWLAGRLESGIGHADAAFRTDCTECAEPCSQYAGLWLAMLLSQIRRVDRAVRALDAVDISAAARGDRPLATAATLVRAKVEAAAGRFDTATALAAAGLREAEEVGLKSWTPLGNFVIALTAVRQGDLATALRYAQRMEEDAVFGRKMLPPGQAAWAILQIAEAEQGWEKVAARAAELLDSGHVIRQLLISEPAAAPWLVRLMLKSGERALAQEGVWASRRLAAVNPGVRSTAAAALHAVALYEADMEKLASAAELHVDQWARASAVEDVGAVLTDRKGDRGRAALILEDARGAYAQIGALRDAARVKSRLRGINTIVPAQDQGLPASGVAGLTRTEYAIAKLVAGGLTNGQAAEQLYLSRHTVAFHLRKIFRKLGVASRVQLARLWAELDSGGGLEPGAAG
;
A
#
# COMPACT_ATOMS: atom_id res chain seq x y z
N MET A 1 -1.67 37.44 -4.60
CA MET A 1 -2.05 36.08 -5.01
C MET A 1 -3.12 35.53 -4.07
N ARG A 2 -4.40 35.74 -4.40
CA ARG A 2 -5.56 35.12 -3.76
C ARG A 2 -6.36 34.47 -4.89
N GLY A 3 -5.98 33.26 -5.27
CA GLY A 3 -6.60 32.54 -6.37
C GLY A 3 -6.51 31.05 -6.10
N ILE A 4 -7.69 30.44 -5.91
CA ILE A 4 -8.07 29.03 -6.10
C ILE A 4 -7.02 27.98 -5.69
N ILE A 5 -6.24 28.22 -4.64
CA ILE A 5 -5.54 27.14 -3.96
C ILE A 5 -6.58 26.47 -3.07
N ILE A 6 -6.79 25.17 -3.29
CA ILE A 6 -7.68 24.27 -2.55
C ILE A 6 -7.43 24.43 -1.04
N ARG A 7 -8.07 25.43 -0.44
CA ARG A 7 -8.12 25.66 1.00
C ARG A 7 -9.36 24.92 1.47
N ASN A 8 -9.18 24.04 2.45
CA ASN A 8 -10.27 23.27 3.02
C ASN A 8 -11.37 24.18 3.61
N ASP A 9 -11.00 25.39 4.06
CA ASP A 9 -11.88 26.33 4.75
C ASP A 9 -12.58 27.38 3.85
N ASP A 10 -12.10 27.63 2.61
CA ASP A 10 -12.70 28.65 1.72
C ASP A 10 -13.99 28.18 1.00
N LEU A 11 -14.48 26.96 1.28
CA LEU A 11 -15.66 26.37 0.63
C LEU A 11 -16.94 26.41 1.48
N ARG A 12 -16.93 27.10 2.64
CA ARG A 12 -18.18 27.51 3.32
C ARG A 12 -18.72 28.85 2.81
N SER A 13 -17.90 29.69 2.17
CA SER A 13 -18.39 30.84 1.41
C SER A 13 -18.51 30.46 -0.06
N VAL A 14 -19.70 30.02 -0.48
CA VAL A 14 -20.04 29.80 -1.88
C VAL A 14 -19.97 31.14 -2.63
N ARG A 15 -18.79 31.49 -3.15
CA ARG A 15 -18.72 32.24 -4.41
C ARG A 15 -19.03 31.23 -5.51
N ALA A 16 -19.92 31.60 -6.43
CA ALA A 16 -20.35 30.75 -7.55
C ALA A 16 -19.13 30.11 -8.28
N PRO A 17 -19.26 28.89 -8.82
CA PRO A 17 -18.17 28.28 -9.59
C PRO A 17 -17.76 29.22 -10.72
N VAL A 18 -16.47 29.57 -10.76
CA VAL A 18 -15.89 30.58 -11.65
C VAL A 18 -15.83 30.08 -13.11
N CYS A 19 -15.89 28.76 -13.32
CA CYS A 19 -15.98 28.13 -14.64
C CYS A 19 -16.47 26.67 -14.57
N GLY A 20 -16.77 26.07 -15.73
CA GLY A 20 -17.21 24.67 -15.83
C GLY A 20 -16.22 23.62 -15.28
N VAL A 21 -14.92 23.92 -15.22
CA VAL A 21 -13.92 23.03 -14.59
C VAL A 21 -14.09 23.00 -13.08
N THR A 22 -14.24 24.17 -12.45
CA THR A 22 -14.38 24.29 -10.99
C THR A 22 -15.69 23.67 -10.46
N ASP A 23 -16.78 23.74 -11.24
CA ASP A 23 -18.02 23.03 -10.92
C ASP A 23 -17.82 21.51 -10.92
N ARG A 24 -17.18 20.96 -11.98
CA ARG A 24 -16.88 19.53 -12.06
C ARG A 24 -15.95 19.07 -10.93
N LEU A 25 -14.95 19.86 -10.55
CA LEU A 25 -14.11 19.56 -9.39
C LEU A 25 -14.90 19.53 -8.08
N THR A 26 -15.83 20.46 -7.89
CA THR A 26 -16.71 20.47 -6.72
C THR A 26 -17.57 19.20 -6.67
N ARG A 27 -18.15 18.78 -7.81
CA ARG A 27 -18.91 17.52 -7.91
C ARG A 27 -18.04 16.30 -7.65
N SER A 28 -16.83 16.27 -8.23
CA SER A 28 -15.83 15.22 -8.01
C SER A 28 -15.55 15.04 -6.52
N ARG A 29 -15.23 16.14 -5.82
CA ARG A 29 -14.93 16.14 -4.39
C ARG A 29 -16.13 15.64 -3.57
N ARG A 30 -17.34 16.15 -3.83
CA ARG A 30 -18.55 15.70 -3.13
C ARG A 30 -18.81 14.21 -3.32
N SER A 31 -18.70 13.70 -4.56
CA SER A 31 -18.85 12.26 -4.82
C SER A 31 -17.78 11.43 -4.13
N TRP A 32 -16.51 11.86 -4.16
CA TRP A 32 -15.40 11.17 -3.50
C TRP A 32 -15.60 11.07 -1.99
N LEU A 33 -15.91 12.19 -1.33
CA LEU A 33 -16.15 12.26 0.12
C LEU A 33 -17.40 11.49 0.56
N ALA A 34 -18.38 11.35 -0.33
CA ALA A 34 -19.56 10.50 -0.12
C ALA A 34 -19.27 9.01 -0.34
N GLY A 35 -18.07 8.62 -0.79
CA GLY A 35 -17.69 7.24 -1.06
C GLY A 35 -18.14 6.71 -2.44
N ARG A 36 -18.56 7.58 -3.37
CA ARG A 36 -18.87 7.22 -4.76
C ARG A 36 -17.65 7.46 -5.64
N LEU A 37 -16.70 6.53 -5.59
CA LEU A 37 -15.33 6.74 -6.08
C LEU A 37 -15.27 6.88 -7.60
N GLU A 38 -15.99 6.05 -8.34
CA GLU A 38 -15.98 6.11 -9.81
C GLU A 38 -16.64 7.38 -10.36
N SER A 39 -17.72 7.85 -9.72
CA SER A 39 -18.31 9.17 -10.02
C SER A 39 -17.32 10.30 -9.71
N GLY A 40 -16.63 10.24 -8.57
CA GLY A 40 -15.60 11.21 -8.21
C GLY A 40 -14.49 11.29 -9.28
N ILE A 41 -13.99 10.14 -9.71
CA ILE A 41 -12.95 10.04 -10.76
C ILE A 41 -13.49 10.54 -12.11
N GLY A 42 -14.71 10.17 -12.49
CA GLY A 42 -15.31 10.60 -13.76
C GLY A 42 -15.45 12.12 -13.85
N HIS A 43 -15.88 12.77 -12.77
CA HIS A 43 -15.93 14.24 -12.73
C HIS A 43 -14.55 14.90 -12.76
N ALA A 44 -13.54 14.33 -12.08
CA ALA A 44 -12.17 14.85 -12.12
C ALA A 44 -11.53 14.70 -13.51
N ASP A 45 -11.72 13.54 -14.15
CA ASP A 45 -11.24 13.27 -15.51
C ASP A 45 -11.90 14.18 -16.54
N ALA A 46 -13.22 14.39 -16.44
CA ALA A 46 -13.93 15.35 -17.28
C ALA A 46 -13.44 16.80 -17.06
N ALA A 47 -13.18 17.20 -15.81
CA ALA A 47 -12.62 18.50 -15.49
C ALA A 47 -11.22 18.68 -16.11
N PHE A 48 -10.37 17.66 -16.00
CA PHE A 48 -9.01 17.69 -16.54
C PHE A 48 -8.97 17.78 -18.08
N ARG A 49 -9.88 17.09 -18.77
CA ARG A 49 -9.96 17.12 -20.25
C ARG A 49 -10.65 18.35 -20.81
N THR A 50 -11.23 19.21 -19.96
CA THR A 50 -11.88 20.43 -20.42
C THR A 50 -10.81 21.44 -20.81
N ASP A 51 -10.87 21.96 -22.02
CA ASP A 51 -10.12 23.16 -22.39
C ASP A 51 -10.85 24.38 -21.85
N CYS A 52 -10.26 25.08 -20.89
CA CYS A 52 -10.89 26.17 -20.18
C CYS A 52 -10.33 27.51 -20.66
N THR A 53 -11.17 28.30 -21.31
CA THR A 53 -10.83 29.66 -21.78
C THR A 53 -11.32 30.75 -20.82
N GLU A 54 -12.06 30.39 -19.78
CA GLU A 54 -12.70 31.32 -18.83
C GLU A 54 -11.79 31.73 -17.66
N CYS A 55 -10.74 30.97 -17.37
CA CYS A 55 -9.86 31.19 -16.23
C CYS A 55 -8.44 31.58 -16.67
N ALA A 56 -7.86 32.57 -15.99
CA ALA A 56 -6.45 32.93 -16.13
C ALA A 56 -5.51 31.89 -15.49
N GLU A 57 -5.98 31.20 -14.45
CA GLU A 57 -5.24 30.12 -13.78
C GLU A 57 -5.44 28.77 -14.49
N PRO A 58 -4.45 27.86 -14.45
CA PRO A 58 -4.48 26.56 -15.15
C PRO A 58 -5.40 25.55 -14.43
N CYS A 59 -6.68 25.87 -14.33
CA CYS A 59 -7.67 25.12 -13.56
C CYS A 59 -7.82 23.66 -14.02
N SER A 60 -7.69 23.39 -15.33
CA SER A 60 -7.69 22.02 -15.87
C SER A 60 -6.48 21.22 -15.36
N GLN A 61 -5.30 21.83 -15.30
CA GLN A 61 -4.09 21.18 -14.80
C GLN A 61 -4.18 20.87 -13.29
N TYR A 62 -4.76 21.77 -12.50
CA TYR A 62 -5.11 21.49 -11.10
C TYR A 62 -6.12 20.34 -10.98
N ALA A 63 -7.05 20.20 -11.93
CA ALA A 63 -7.92 19.04 -11.99
C ALA A 63 -7.15 17.74 -12.31
N GLY A 64 -6.11 17.81 -13.13
CA GLY A 64 -5.17 16.71 -13.35
C GLY A 64 -4.44 16.29 -12.08
N LEU A 65 -3.96 17.23 -11.28
CA LEU A 65 -3.35 16.96 -9.97
C LEU A 65 -4.34 16.26 -9.02
N TRP A 66 -5.58 16.76 -8.94
CA TRP A 66 -6.64 16.15 -8.14
C TRP A 66 -6.96 14.73 -8.63
N LEU A 67 -7.12 14.52 -9.94
CA LEU A 67 -7.35 13.20 -10.53
C LEU A 67 -6.23 12.21 -10.17
N ALA A 68 -4.97 12.62 -10.27
CA ALA A 68 -3.83 11.80 -9.89
C ALA A 68 -3.85 11.43 -8.39
N MET A 69 -4.22 12.37 -7.51
CA MET A 69 -4.41 12.10 -6.08
C MET A 69 -5.53 11.08 -5.81
N LEU A 70 -6.63 11.13 -6.55
CA LEU A 70 -7.74 10.16 -6.40
C LEU A 70 -7.31 8.77 -6.88
N LEU A 71 -6.66 8.70 -8.03
CA LEU A 71 -6.21 7.44 -8.63
C LEU A 71 -5.14 6.74 -7.77
N SER A 72 -4.26 7.50 -7.11
CA SER A 72 -3.25 6.92 -6.21
C SER A 72 -3.87 6.26 -4.99
N GLN A 73 -4.93 6.83 -4.40
CA GLN A 73 -5.64 6.26 -3.25
C GLN A 73 -6.22 4.87 -3.55
N ILE A 74 -6.71 4.65 -4.78
CA ILE A 74 -7.24 3.34 -5.21
C ILE A 74 -6.24 2.51 -6.03
N ARG A 75 -4.95 2.89 -6.02
CA ARG A 75 -3.83 2.19 -6.67
C ARG A 75 -3.98 1.99 -8.18
N ARG A 76 -4.66 2.91 -8.87
CA ARG A 76 -4.65 3.01 -10.34
C ARG A 76 -3.44 3.82 -10.81
N VAL A 77 -2.23 3.36 -10.44
CA VAL A 77 -0.96 4.10 -10.55
C VAL A 77 -0.68 4.55 -11.98
N ASP A 78 -0.80 3.67 -12.98
CA ASP A 78 -0.48 4.01 -14.38
C ASP A 78 -1.32 5.16 -14.93
N ARG A 79 -2.60 5.25 -14.52
CA ARG A 79 -3.46 6.37 -14.89
C ARG A 79 -3.08 7.66 -14.16
N ALA A 80 -2.65 7.56 -12.90
CA ALA A 80 -2.19 8.70 -12.13
C ALA A 80 -0.91 9.30 -12.74
N VAL A 81 0.05 8.44 -13.12
CA VAL A 81 1.30 8.82 -13.80
C VAL A 81 0.98 9.55 -15.11
N ARG A 82 0.13 8.99 -15.98
CA ARG A 82 -0.27 9.64 -17.24
C ARG A 82 -0.91 11.01 -17.04
N ALA A 83 -1.74 11.17 -16.01
CA ALA A 83 -2.34 12.47 -15.69
C ALA A 83 -1.26 13.49 -15.27
N LEU A 84 -0.29 13.08 -14.45
CA LEU A 84 0.81 13.94 -14.04
C LEU A 84 1.76 14.28 -15.18
N ASP A 85 2.08 13.34 -16.08
CA ASP A 85 2.94 13.60 -17.23
C ASP A 85 2.36 14.70 -18.13
N ALA A 86 1.04 14.69 -18.33
CA ALA A 86 0.33 15.73 -19.07
C ALA A 86 0.31 17.09 -18.33
N VAL A 87 0.22 17.08 -16.99
CA VAL A 87 0.37 18.31 -16.19
C VAL A 87 1.78 18.87 -16.30
N ASP A 88 2.81 18.03 -16.22
CA ASP A 88 4.22 18.43 -16.30
C ASP A 88 4.55 19.06 -17.66
N ILE A 89 4.07 18.47 -18.76
CA ILE A 89 4.20 19.05 -20.11
C ILE A 89 3.58 20.45 -20.15
N SER A 90 2.38 20.62 -19.60
CA SER A 90 1.73 21.93 -19.56
C SER A 90 2.44 22.93 -18.66
N ALA A 91 2.99 22.48 -17.52
CA ALA A 91 3.72 23.35 -16.60
C ALA A 91 5.01 23.86 -17.25
N ALA A 92 5.76 22.97 -17.91
CA ALA A 92 6.97 23.31 -18.65
C ALA A 92 6.68 24.29 -19.80
N ALA A 93 5.66 24.03 -20.61
CA ALA A 93 5.27 24.92 -21.71
C ALA A 93 4.87 26.34 -21.25
N ARG A 94 4.37 26.47 -20.02
CA ARG A 94 3.96 27.75 -19.41
C ARG A 94 5.06 28.42 -18.58
N GLY A 95 6.16 27.73 -18.29
CA GLY A 95 7.13 28.17 -17.28
C GLY A 95 6.53 28.29 -15.87
N ASP A 96 5.47 27.53 -15.58
CA ASP A 96 4.71 27.63 -14.34
C ASP A 96 5.38 26.81 -13.22
N ARG A 97 6.33 27.44 -12.52
CA ARG A 97 7.05 26.83 -11.39
C ARG A 97 6.08 26.32 -10.30
N PRO A 98 5.12 27.12 -9.76
CA PRO A 98 4.17 26.62 -8.77
C PRO A 98 3.42 25.35 -9.18
N LEU A 99 2.95 25.27 -10.43
CA LEU A 99 2.27 24.07 -10.93
C LEU A 99 3.22 22.86 -11.00
N ALA A 100 4.45 23.05 -11.47
CA ALA A 100 5.47 22.00 -11.51
C ALA A 100 5.85 21.50 -10.10
N THR A 101 5.95 22.40 -9.13
CA THR A 101 6.19 22.05 -7.72
C THR A 101 5.04 21.22 -7.15
N ALA A 102 3.80 21.65 -7.40
CA ALA A 102 2.61 20.92 -6.99
C ALA A 102 2.57 19.51 -7.61
N ALA A 103 2.87 19.40 -8.91
CA ALA A 103 2.96 18.12 -9.63
C ALA A 103 4.03 17.19 -9.02
N THR A 104 5.19 17.73 -8.66
CA THR A 104 6.26 16.97 -7.98
C THR A 104 5.79 16.37 -6.66
N LEU A 105 5.09 17.15 -5.82
CA LEU A 105 4.54 16.67 -4.55
C LEU A 105 3.46 15.60 -4.74
N VAL A 106 2.59 15.74 -5.76
CA VAL A 106 1.60 14.69 -6.09
C VAL A 106 2.28 13.44 -6.63
N ARG A 107 3.33 13.59 -7.44
CA ARG A 107 4.13 12.48 -7.95
C ARG A 107 4.75 11.70 -6.80
N ALA A 108 5.31 12.38 -5.79
CA ALA A 108 5.80 11.74 -4.58
C ALA A 108 4.75 10.82 -3.91
N LYS A 109 3.48 11.26 -3.83
CA LYS A 109 2.38 10.44 -3.32
C LYS A 109 2.02 9.26 -4.23
N VAL A 110 2.05 9.46 -5.55
CA VAL A 110 1.82 8.36 -6.52
C VAL A 110 2.91 7.30 -6.40
N GLU A 111 4.17 7.71 -6.25
CA GLU A 111 5.32 6.84 -6.04
C GLU A 111 5.20 6.06 -4.72
N ALA A 112 4.78 6.72 -3.64
CA ALA A 112 4.53 6.06 -2.36
C ALA A 112 3.41 5.00 -2.48
N ALA A 113 2.30 5.33 -3.16
CA ALA A 113 1.22 4.40 -3.43
C ALA A 113 1.64 3.22 -4.32
N ALA A 114 2.66 3.40 -5.16
CA ALA A 114 3.24 2.35 -5.99
C ALA A 114 4.24 1.44 -5.24
N GLY A 115 4.57 1.77 -3.98
CA GLY A 115 5.56 1.05 -3.18
C GLY A 115 7.01 1.44 -3.46
N ARG A 116 7.26 2.57 -4.14
CA ARG A 116 8.60 3.07 -4.46
C ARG A 116 9.02 4.15 -3.45
N PHE A 117 9.28 3.72 -2.21
CA PHE A 117 9.44 4.62 -1.07
C PHE A 117 10.66 5.56 -1.19
N ASP A 118 11.80 5.08 -1.68
CA ASP A 118 12.99 5.94 -1.85
C ASP A 118 12.74 7.08 -2.84
N THR A 119 12.15 6.76 -4.00
CA THR A 119 11.76 7.73 -5.01
C THR A 119 10.73 8.72 -4.46
N ALA A 120 9.72 8.22 -3.74
CA ALA A 120 8.71 9.05 -3.11
C ALA A 120 9.31 10.04 -2.10
N THR A 121 10.20 9.58 -1.23
CA THR A 121 10.89 10.43 -0.25
C THR A 121 11.74 11.50 -0.93
N ALA A 122 12.51 11.13 -1.98
CA ALA A 122 13.34 12.06 -2.73
C ALA A 122 12.51 13.17 -3.40
N LEU A 123 11.42 12.79 -4.07
CA LEU A 123 10.50 13.75 -4.71
C LEU A 123 9.80 14.65 -3.70
N ALA A 124 9.34 14.09 -2.58
CA ALA A 124 8.70 14.88 -1.52
C ALA A 124 9.68 15.90 -0.92
N ALA A 125 10.93 15.50 -0.64
CA ALA A 125 11.94 16.40 -0.11
C ALA A 125 12.31 17.51 -1.10
N ALA A 126 12.45 17.18 -2.39
CA ALA A 126 12.70 18.17 -3.44
C ALA A 126 11.51 19.14 -3.59
N GLY A 127 10.29 18.63 -3.66
CA GLY A 127 9.07 19.43 -3.77
C GLY A 127 8.84 20.33 -2.56
N LEU A 128 9.19 19.90 -1.34
CA LEU A 128 9.09 20.74 -0.14
C LEU A 128 10.08 21.91 -0.13
N ARG A 129 11.33 21.69 -0.59
CA ARG A 129 12.31 22.78 -0.72
C ARG A 129 11.83 23.82 -1.72
N GLU A 130 11.42 23.37 -2.90
CA GLU A 130 10.91 24.26 -3.95
C GLU A 130 9.62 24.98 -3.50
N ALA A 131 8.72 24.29 -2.78
CA ALA A 131 7.48 24.89 -2.29
C ALA A 131 7.70 26.09 -1.35
N GLU A 132 8.79 26.10 -0.57
CA GLU A 132 9.14 27.27 0.24
C GLU A 132 9.58 28.44 -0.65
N GLU A 133 10.40 28.18 -1.69
CA GLU A 133 10.89 29.20 -2.61
C GLU A 133 9.75 29.85 -3.43
N VAL A 134 8.80 29.04 -3.92
CA VAL A 134 7.69 29.53 -4.73
C VAL A 134 6.45 29.93 -3.91
N GLY A 135 6.53 29.90 -2.58
CA GLY A 135 5.45 30.33 -1.68
C GLY A 135 4.24 29.39 -1.61
N LEU A 136 4.41 28.10 -1.96
CA LEU A 136 3.35 27.08 -2.03
C LEU A 136 3.10 26.37 -0.69
N LYS A 137 3.05 27.14 0.40
CA LYS A 137 2.97 26.62 1.79
C LYS A 137 1.72 25.78 2.09
N SER A 138 0.64 25.94 1.34
CA SER A 138 -0.56 25.10 1.51
C SER A 138 -0.38 23.67 1.03
N TRP A 139 0.68 23.36 0.28
CA TRP A 139 0.99 22.03 -0.24
C TRP A 139 2.00 21.26 0.64
N THR A 140 2.65 21.91 1.61
CA THR A 140 3.58 21.26 2.53
C THR A 140 3.01 20.05 3.27
N PRO A 141 1.71 20.00 3.66
CA PRO A 141 1.19 18.84 4.36
C PRO A 141 1.27 17.55 3.53
N LEU A 142 1.18 17.64 2.19
CA LEU A 142 1.30 16.50 1.30
C LEU A 142 2.71 15.91 1.30
N GLY A 143 3.74 16.77 1.19
CA GLY A 143 5.12 16.33 1.26
C GLY A 143 5.48 15.77 2.63
N ASN A 144 5.04 16.44 3.70
CA ASN A 144 5.26 15.98 5.07
C ASN A 144 4.64 14.60 5.31
N PHE A 145 3.41 14.37 4.84
CA PHE A 145 2.76 13.06 4.90
C PHE A 145 3.52 11.97 4.15
N VAL A 146 3.98 12.24 2.93
CA VAL A 146 4.71 11.24 2.15
C VAL A 146 5.98 10.82 2.88
N ILE A 147 6.77 11.79 3.38
CA ILE A 147 8.00 11.50 4.12
C ILE A 147 7.71 10.76 5.43
N ALA A 148 6.71 11.19 6.20
CA ALA A 148 6.34 10.52 7.45
C ALA A 148 5.91 9.06 7.21
N LEU A 149 5.09 8.83 6.17
CA LEU A 149 4.60 7.50 5.82
C LEU A 149 5.71 6.59 5.28
N THR A 150 6.60 7.08 4.41
CA THR A 150 7.70 6.24 3.90
C THR A 150 8.71 5.93 5.00
N ALA A 151 9.04 6.92 5.85
CA ALA A 151 9.97 6.74 6.96
C ALA A 151 9.49 5.66 7.95
N VAL A 152 8.19 5.65 8.33
CA VAL A 152 7.66 4.59 9.20
C VAL A 152 7.72 3.20 8.55
N ARG A 153 7.56 3.10 7.22
CA ARG A 153 7.69 1.82 6.49
C ARG A 153 9.15 1.36 6.44
N GLN A 154 10.08 2.28 6.23
CA GLN A 154 11.52 2.03 6.18
C GLN A 154 12.14 1.81 7.57
N GLY A 155 11.40 2.08 8.65
CA GLY A 155 11.89 1.94 10.02
C GLY A 155 12.70 3.13 10.54
N ASP A 156 12.71 4.25 9.82
CA ASP A 156 13.29 5.52 10.29
C ASP A 156 12.27 6.27 11.15
N LEU A 157 12.15 5.83 12.41
CA LEU A 157 11.17 6.40 13.35
C LEU A 157 11.47 7.87 13.68
N ALA A 158 12.75 8.27 13.71
CA ALA A 158 13.15 9.65 13.99
C ALA A 158 12.64 10.62 12.91
N THR A 159 12.83 10.27 11.63
CA THR A 159 12.26 11.05 10.53
C THR A 159 10.74 11.01 10.55
N ALA A 160 10.14 9.85 10.82
CA ALA A 160 8.68 9.72 10.87
C ALA A 160 8.05 10.66 11.92
N LEU A 161 8.56 10.65 13.15
CA LEU A 161 8.10 11.53 14.24
C LEU A 161 8.26 13.01 13.91
N ARG A 162 9.43 13.40 13.39
CA ARG A 162 9.70 14.79 12.99
C ARG A 162 8.69 15.30 11.95
N TYR A 163 8.36 14.50 10.95
CA TYR A 163 7.42 14.90 9.91
C TYR A 163 5.96 14.76 10.32
N ALA A 164 5.63 13.87 11.27
CA ALA A 164 4.32 13.85 11.91
C ALA A 164 4.08 15.15 12.71
N GLN A 165 5.06 15.60 13.48
CA GLN A 165 4.98 16.88 14.19
C GLN A 165 4.75 18.06 13.22
N ARG A 166 5.46 18.09 12.09
CA ARG A 166 5.23 19.12 11.05
C ARG A 166 3.81 19.10 10.48
N MET A 167 3.20 17.92 10.35
CA MET A 167 1.80 17.81 9.91
C MET A 167 0.84 18.36 10.96
N GLU A 168 1.12 18.14 12.25
CA GLU A 168 0.34 18.71 13.35
C GLU A 168 0.48 20.24 13.38
N GLU A 169 1.69 20.76 13.22
CA GLU A 169 1.96 22.21 13.10
C GLU A 169 1.22 22.82 11.89
N ASP A 170 1.29 22.19 10.72
CA ASP A 170 0.53 22.63 9.54
C ASP A 170 -0.97 22.67 9.82
N ALA A 171 -1.50 21.69 10.57
CA ALA A 171 -2.91 21.64 10.94
C ALA A 171 -3.32 22.79 11.88
N VAL A 172 -2.44 23.20 12.82
CA VAL A 172 -2.64 24.37 13.70
C VAL A 172 -2.82 25.65 12.87
N PHE A 173 -2.05 25.79 11.79
CA PHE A 173 -2.17 26.93 10.88
C PHE A 173 -3.28 26.80 9.81
N GLY A 174 -4.18 25.82 9.95
CA GLY A 174 -5.30 25.60 9.02
C GLY A 174 -4.88 25.06 7.64
N ARG A 175 -3.62 24.61 7.48
CA ARG A 175 -3.11 24.07 6.21
C ARG A 175 -3.53 22.61 6.07
N LYS A 176 -4.78 22.40 5.64
CA LYS A 176 -5.37 21.07 5.47
C LYS A 176 -5.48 20.69 3.99
N MET A 177 -4.39 20.16 3.41
CA MET A 177 -4.39 19.65 2.02
C MET A 177 -4.92 18.22 1.90
N LEU A 178 -4.72 17.39 2.93
CA LEU A 178 -5.08 15.98 2.92
C LEU A 178 -6.46 15.73 3.57
N PRO A 179 -7.17 14.66 3.18
CA PRO A 179 -8.28 14.16 3.97
C PRO A 179 -7.77 13.84 5.39
N PRO A 180 -8.46 14.29 6.47
CA PRO A 180 -8.08 13.98 7.85
C PRO A 180 -7.78 12.50 8.11
N GLY A 181 -8.45 11.58 7.40
CA GLY A 181 -8.20 10.14 7.52
C GLY A 181 -6.75 9.72 7.20
N GLN A 182 -6.08 10.35 6.23
CA GLN A 182 -4.70 10.02 5.89
C GLN A 182 -3.69 10.52 6.93
N ALA A 183 -3.93 11.70 7.48
CA ALA A 183 -3.11 12.22 8.58
C ALA A 183 -3.25 11.33 9.82
N ALA A 184 -4.49 10.98 10.18
CA ALA A 184 -4.78 10.06 11.28
C ALA A 184 -4.08 8.71 11.08
N TRP A 185 -4.11 8.15 9.87
CA TRP A 185 -3.39 6.92 9.54
C TRP A 185 -1.89 7.00 9.82
N ALA A 186 -1.21 8.01 9.28
CA ALA A 186 0.22 8.16 9.48
C ALA A 186 0.57 8.31 10.97
N ILE A 187 -0.15 9.17 11.69
CA ILE A 187 0.06 9.40 13.12
C ILE A 187 -0.15 8.11 13.93
N LEU A 188 -1.23 7.36 13.68
CA LEU A 188 -1.51 6.12 14.40
C LEU A 188 -0.48 5.02 14.08
N GLN A 189 -0.03 4.91 12.84
CA GLN A 189 1.03 3.95 12.45
C GLN A 189 2.37 4.27 13.11
N ILE A 190 2.70 5.56 13.23
CA ILE A 190 3.93 6.04 13.88
C ILE A 190 3.84 5.80 15.39
N ALA A 191 2.71 6.15 16.01
CA ALA A 191 2.48 5.90 17.43
C ALA A 191 2.53 4.40 17.75
N GLU A 192 1.98 3.53 16.89
CA GLU A 192 2.06 2.08 17.08
C GLU A 192 3.51 1.59 16.98
N ALA A 193 4.31 2.17 16.08
CA ALA A 193 5.72 1.85 15.92
C ALA A 193 6.57 2.28 17.12
N GLU A 194 6.25 3.41 17.73
CA GLU A 194 6.99 3.97 18.86
C GLU A 194 6.57 3.35 20.20
N GLN A 195 5.27 3.20 20.44
CA GLN A 195 4.70 2.99 21.77
C GLN A 195 3.99 1.64 21.93
N GLY A 196 3.92 0.85 20.86
CA GLY A 196 3.13 -0.39 20.84
C GLY A 196 1.65 -0.15 20.53
N TRP A 197 0.93 -1.24 20.32
CA TRP A 197 -0.47 -1.18 19.88
C TRP A 197 -1.43 -0.81 21.03
N GLU A 198 -1.04 -1.15 22.26
CA GLU A 198 -1.80 -0.91 23.49
C GLU A 198 -2.08 0.58 23.69
N LYS A 199 -1.11 1.43 23.38
CA LYS A 199 -1.22 2.89 23.50
C LYS A 199 -2.04 3.55 22.39
N VAL A 200 -2.29 2.82 21.30
CA VAL A 200 -2.97 3.33 20.10
C VAL A 200 -4.42 2.86 20.01
N ALA A 201 -4.75 1.74 20.63
CA ALA A 201 -6.07 1.09 20.55
C ALA A 201 -7.25 2.05 20.79
N ALA A 202 -7.20 2.85 21.87
CA ALA A 202 -8.27 3.79 22.20
C ALA A 202 -8.49 4.85 21.11
N ARG A 203 -7.41 5.45 20.58
CA ARG A 203 -7.48 6.45 19.49
C ARG A 203 -7.95 5.83 18.18
N ALA A 204 -7.59 4.58 17.91
CA ALA A 204 -8.08 3.85 16.75
C ALA A 204 -9.57 3.49 16.85
N ALA A 205 -10.06 3.21 18.06
CA ALA A 205 -11.48 3.02 18.34
C ALA A 205 -12.29 4.31 18.11
N GLU A 206 -11.83 5.45 18.64
CA GLU A 206 -12.43 6.76 18.35
C GLU A 206 -12.46 7.07 16.84
N LEU A 207 -11.41 6.67 16.12
CA LEU A 207 -11.37 6.82 14.67
C LEU A 207 -12.43 5.97 13.96
N LEU A 208 -12.78 4.78 14.44
CA LEU A 208 -13.87 3.98 13.86
C LEU A 208 -15.23 4.66 13.99
N ASP A 209 -15.48 5.36 15.10
CA ASP A 209 -16.73 6.09 15.36
C ASP A 209 -16.81 7.47 14.66
N SER A 210 -15.69 7.97 14.12
CA SER A 210 -15.58 9.30 13.51
C SER A 210 -16.40 9.56 12.23
N GLY A 211 -17.25 8.62 11.80
CA GLY A 211 -18.20 8.72 10.69
C GLY A 211 -17.57 9.04 9.33
N HIS A 212 -17.30 10.31 9.06
CA HIS A 212 -16.70 10.75 7.81
C HIS A 212 -15.20 10.44 7.73
N VAL A 213 -14.45 10.57 8.83
CA VAL A 213 -12.99 10.42 8.81
C VAL A 213 -12.61 8.96 8.55
N ILE A 214 -13.30 8.00 9.19
CA ILE A 214 -13.12 6.57 8.88
C ILE A 214 -13.37 6.27 7.39
N ARG A 215 -14.43 6.82 6.79
CA ARG A 215 -14.69 6.60 5.36
C ARG A 215 -13.53 7.11 4.49
N GLN A 216 -13.03 8.30 4.76
CA GLN A 216 -11.88 8.85 4.03
C GLN A 216 -10.65 7.97 4.17
N LEU A 217 -10.38 7.47 5.38
CA LEU A 217 -9.28 6.55 5.65
C LEU A 217 -9.43 5.26 4.82
N LEU A 218 -10.59 4.61 4.90
CA LEU A 218 -10.85 3.35 4.19
C LEU A 218 -10.76 3.48 2.66
N ILE A 219 -11.05 4.68 2.12
CA ILE A 219 -10.85 4.99 0.70
C ILE A 219 -9.36 5.14 0.37
N SER A 220 -8.62 5.83 1.24
CA SER A 220 -7.26 6.29 0.95
C SER A 220 -6.19 5.22 1.16
N GLU A 221 -6.41 4.34 2.14
CA GLU A 221 -5.41 3.39 2.62
C GLU A 221 -5.97 1.95 2.57
N PRO A 222 -5.64 1.16 1.54
CA PRO A 222 -6.18 -0.19 1.33
C PRO A 222 -5.96 -1.18 2.47
N ALA A 223 -5.00 -0.90 3.36
CA ALA A 223 -4.71 -1.74 4.52
C ALA A 223 -5.31 -1.21 5.84
N ALA A 224 -6.03 -0.09 5.83
CA ALA A 224 -6.57 0.49 7.06
C ALA A 224 -7.65 -0.37 7.70
N ALA A 225 -8.60 -0.89 6.92
CA ALA A 225 -9.65 -1.79 7.43
C ALA A 225 -9.07 -3.03 8.13
N PRO A 226 -8.22 -3.85 7.48
CA PRO A 226 -7.65 -5.02 8.15
C PRO A 226 -6.74 -4.65 9.33
N TRP A 227 -6.01 -3.53 9.28
CA TRP A 227 -5.21 -3.06 10.43
C TRP A 227 -6.09 -2.70 11.64
N LEU A 228 -7.19 -1.95 11.42
CA LEU A 228 -8.15 -1.60 12.47
C LEU A 228 -8.80 -2.87 13.07
N VAL A 229 -9.26 -3.79 12.21
CA VAL A 229 -9.83 -5.07 12.66
C VAL A 229 -8.83 -5.85 13.51
N ARG A 230 -7.58 -5.99 13.05
CA ARG A 230 -6.52 -6.68 13.79
C ARG A 230 -6.28 -6.04 15.16
N LEU A 231 -6.25 -4.71 15.21
CA LEU A 231 -6.04 -3.96 16.45
C LEU A 231 -7.21 -4.17 17.42
N MET A 232 -8.46 -4.02 16.97
CA MET A 232 -9.64 -4.20 17.80
C MET A 232 -9.77 -5.63 18.35
N LEU A 233 -9.45 -6.65 17.53
CA LEU A 233 -9.43 -8.04 17.99
C LEU A 233 -8.37 -8.28 19.07
N LYS A 234 -7.16 -7.71 18.93
CA LYS A 234 -6.10 -7.80 19.96
C LYS A 234 -6.49 -7.13 21.27
N SER A 235 -7.24 -6.04 21.20
CA SER A 235 -7.75 -5.32 22.37
C SER A 235 -8.97 -5.99 23.01
N GLY A 236 -9.49 -7.09 22.45
CA GLY A 236 -10.72 -7.75 22.92
C GLY A 236 -12.02 -7.07 22.47
N GLU A 237 -11.94 -5.99 21.71
CA GLU A 237 -13.06 -5.16 21.26
C GLU A 237 -13.73 -5.74 19.99
N ARG A 238 -14.31 -6.93 20.12
CA ARG A 238 -14.87 -7.67 18.97
C ARG A 238 -16.02 -6.93 18.26
N ALA A 239 -16.79 -6.12 18.99
CA ALA A 239 -17.86 -5.29 18.41
C ALA A 239 -17.28 -4.22 17.47
N LEU A 240 -16.27 -3.48 17.92
CA LEU A 240 -15.58 -2.48 17.09
C LEU A 240 -14.85 -3.12 15.90
N ALA A 241 -14.29 -4.32 16.07
CA ALA A 241 -13.74 -5.08 14.95
C ALA A 241 -14.81 -5.37 13.87
N GLN A 242 -16.03 -5.75 14.28
CA GLN A 242 -17.14 -5.99 13.37
C GLN A 242 -17.61 -4.70 12.67
N GLU A 243 -17.57 -3.55 13.35
CA GLU A 243 -17.86 -2.26 12.73
C GLU A 243 -16.88 -1.92 11.61
N GLY A 244 -15.58 -2.16 11.82
CA GLY A 244 -14.56 -2.00 10.77
C GLY A 244 -14.81 -2.91 9.55
N VAL A 245 -15.24 -4.15 9.78
CA VAL A 245 -15.67 -5.07 8.71
C VAL A 245 -16.90 -4.52 7.98
N TRP A 246 -17.92 -4.06 8.70
CA TRP A 246 -19.13 -3.53 8.09
C TRP A 246 -18.87 -2.27 7.27
N ALA A 247 -18.09 -1.33 7.82
CA ALA A 247 -17.73 -0.09 7.15
C ALA A 247 -16.99 -0.36 5.82
N SER A 248 -16.02 -1.28 5.82
CA SER A 248 -15.27 -1.65 4.61
C SER A 248 -16.11 -2.41 3.59
N ARG A 249 -16.97 -3.35 4.00
CA ARG A 249 -17.91 -4.05 3.10
C ARG A 249 -18.90 -3.09 2.45
N ARG A 250 -19.44 -2.14 3.21
CA ARG A 250 -20.36 -1.12 2.67
C ARG A 250 -19.68 -0.26 1.61
N LEU A 251 -18.43 0.16 1.86
CA LEU A 251 -17.65 0.92 0.88
C LEU A 251 -17.38 0.11 -0.41
N ALA A 252 -17.03 -1.17 -0.28
CA ALA A 252 -16.82 -2.05 -1.43
C ALA A 252 -18.11 -2.30 -2.22
N ALA A 253 -19.24 -2.50 -1.53
CA ALA A 253 -20.53 -2.76 -2.15
C ALA A 253 -21.02 -1.58 -3.03
N VAL A 254 -20.77 -0.33 -2.60
CA VAL A 254 -21.10 0.85 -3.40
C VAL A 254 -20.07 1.18 -4.49
N ASN A 255 -18.97 0.43 -4.57
CA ASN A 255 -17.89 0.59 -5.56
C ASN A 255 -17.43 -0.76 -6.16
N PRO A 256 -18.31 -1.52 -6.82
CA PRO A 256 -17.97 -2.86 -7.34
C PRO A 256 -16.81 -2.86 -8.35
N GLY A 257 -16.58 -1.75 -9.07
CA GLY A 257 -15.48 -1.58 -10.02
C GLY A 257 -14.11 -1.23 -9.38
N VAL A 258 -14.05 -1.08 -8.05
CA VAL A 258 -12.84 -0.62 -7.36
C VAL A 258 -12.19 -1.76 -6.57
N ARG A 259 -11.30 -2.49 -7.24
CA ARG A 259 -10.59 -3.67 -6.72
C ARG A 259 -9.90 -3.45 -5.36
N SER A 260 -9.30 -2.28 -5.11
CA SER A 260 -8.62 -2.00 -3.84
C SER A 260 -9.58 -2.04 -2.63
N THR A 261 -10.80 -1.52 -2.79
CA THR A 261 -11.83 -1.54 -1.73
C THR A 261 -12.36 -2.95 -1.49
N ALA A 262 -12.56 -3.72 -2.56
CA ALA A 262 -12.96 -5.13 -2.48
C ALA A 262 -11.90 -5.98 -1.76
N ALA A 263 -10.62 -5.79 -2.10
CA ALA A 263 -9.50 -6.47 -1.44
C ALA A 263 -9.41 -6.12 0.06
N ALA A 264 -9.54 -4.84 0.40
CA ALA A 264 -9.53 -4.37 1.79
C ALA A 264 -10.68 -4.97 2.61
N ALA A 265 -11.89 -4.99 2.04
CA ALA A 265 -13.07 -5.57 2.69
C ALA A 265 -12.95 -7.09 2.88
N LEU A 266 -12.50 -7.83 1.85
CA LEU A 266 -12.27 -9.27 1.97
C LEU A 266 -11.20 -9.58 3.02
N HIS A 267 -10.12 -8.80 3.06
CA HIS A 267 -9.07 -8.94 4.07
C HIS A 267 -9.62 -8.73 5.49
N ALA A 268 -10.39 -7.65 5.71
CA ALA A 268 -11.01 -7.37 7.00
C ALA A 268 -11.96 -8.49 7.47
N VAL A 269 -12.82 -9.00 6.57
CA VAL A 269 -13.71 -10.14 6.85
C VAL A 269 -12.91 -11.38 7.23
N ALA A 270 -11.91 -11.72 6.43
CA ALA A 270 -11.10 -12.92 6.62
C ALA A 270 -10.35 -12.91 7.96
N LEU A 271 -9.85 -11.75 8.37
CA LEU A 271 -9.24 -11.56 9.70
C LEU A 271 -10.24 -11.76 10.83
N TYR A 272 -11.42 -11.15 10.73
CA TYR A 272 -12.46 -11.25 11.76
C TYR A 272 -12.98 -12.69 11.97
N GLU A 273 -13.07 -13.44 10.88
CA GLU A 273 -13.53 -14.84 10.85
C GLU A 273 -12.39 -15.85 11.08
N ALA A 274 -11.13 -15.40 11.13
CA ALA A 274 -9.93 -16.25 11.12
C ALA A 274 -9.92 -17.29 9.97
N ASP A 275 -10.40 -16.87 8.80
CA ASP A 275 -10.57 -17.71 7.61
C ASP A 275 -9.33 -17.61 6.69
N MET A 276 -8.54 -18.68 6.68
CA MET A 276 -7.30 -18.76 5.92
C MET A 276 -7.51 -18.68 4.39
N GLU A 277 -8.57 -19.29 3.87
CA GLU A 277 -8.82 -19.32 2.43
C GLU A 277 -9.23 -17.92 1.94
N LYS A 278 -10.06 -17.22 2.71
CA LYS A 278 -10.39 -15.82 2.45
C LYS A 278 -9.17 -14.91 2.60
N LEU A 279 -8.27 -15.15 3.56
CA LEU A 279 -7.03 -14.38 3.70
C LEU A 279 -6.10 -14.55 2.49
N ALA A 280 -5.92 -15.80 2.02
CA ALA A 280 -5.15 -16.08 0.81
C ALA A 280 -5.78 -15.41 -0.42
N SER A 281 -7.10 -15.48 -0.56
CA SER A 281 -7.85 -14.81 -1.62
C SER A 281 -7.72 -13.28 -1.55
N ALA A 282 -7.74 -12.70 -0.34
CA ALA A 282 -7.52 -11.28 -0.13
C ALA A 282 -6.11 -10.86 -0.56
N ALA A 283 -5.07 -11.66 -0.25
CA ALA A 283 -3.71 -11.41 -0.70
C ALA A 283 -3.60 -11.39 -2.23
N GLU A 284 -4.27 -12.29 -2.94
CA GLU A 284 -4.32 -12.30 -4.40
C GLU A 284 -5.08 -11.10 -4.97
N LEU A 285 -6.14 -10.68 -4.29
CA LEU A 285 -6.99 -9.57 -4.73
C LEU A 285 -6.32 -8.20 -4.53
N HIS A 286 -5.48 -8.05 -3.50
CA HIS A 286 -4.78 -6.79 -3.20
C HIS A 286 -3.94 -6.31 -4.36
N VAL A 287 -4.17 -5.06 -4.78
CA VAL A 287 -3.36 -4.33 -5.78
C VAL A 287 -2.24 -3.52 -5.13
N ASP A 288 -2.40 -3.15 -3.85
CA ASP A 288 -1.37 -2.52 -3.04
C ASP A 288 -0.36 -3.58 -2.57
N GLN A 289 0.93 -3.33 -2.80
CA GLN A 289 1.99 -4.31 -2.52
C GLN A 289 2.19 -4.54 -1.02
N TRP A 290 2.05 -3.49 -0.21
CA TRP A 290 2.19 -3.58 1.24
C TRP A 290 0.97 -4.28 1.86
N ALA A 291 -0.25 -3.93 1.43
CA ALA A 291 -1.48 -4.57 1.90
C ALA A 291 -1.54 -6.06 1.52
N ARG A 292 -1.01 -6.42 0.34
CA ARG A 292 -0.81 -7.81 -0.07
C ARG A 292 0.15 -8.53 0.89
N ALA A 293 1.32 -7.97 1.16
CA ALA A 293 2.28 -8.56 2.10
C ALA A 293 1.68 -8.71 3.50
N SER A 294 0.87 -7.74 3.94
CA SER A 294 0.13 -7.80 5.20
C SER A 294 -0.88 -8.95 5.24
N ALA A 295 -1.64 -9.19 4.16
CA ALA A 295 -2.56 -10.32 4.09
C ALA A 295 -1.81 -11.67 4.13
N VAL A 296 -0.65 -11.78 3.48
CA VAL A 296 0.21 -12.98 3.56
C VAL A 296 0.75 -13.19 4.97
N GLU A 297 1.17 -12.11 5.65
CA GLU A 297 1.59 -12.16 7.06
C GLU A 297 0.47 -12.70 7.95
N ASP A 298 -0.78 -12.29 7.73
CA ASP A 298 -1.93 -12.77 8.50
C ASP A 298 -2.28 -14.24 8.22
N VAL A 299 -2.10 -14.73 6.98
CA VAL A 299 -2.17 -16.18 6.70
C VAL A 299 -1.16 -16.94 7.57
N GLY A 300 0.08 -16.44 7.62
CA GLY A 300 1.14 -17.04 8.43
C GLY A 300 0.86 -17.00 9.94
N ALA A 301 0.24 -15.92 10.42
CA ALA A 301 -0.18 -15.79 11.81
C ALA A 301 -1.24 -16.84 12.18
N VAL A 302 -2.31 -16.98 11.38
CA VAL A 302 -3.37 -17.98 11.61
C VAL A 302 -2.81 -19.41 11.61
N LEU A 303 -1.84 -19.71 10.76
CA LEU A 303 -1.15 -21.01 10.74
C LEU A 303 -0.29 -21.25 11.98
N THR A 304 0.31 -20.20 12.55
CA THR A 304 1.14 -20.32 13.75
C THR A 304 0.31 -20.76 14.97
N ASP A 305 -0.94 -20.31 15.03
CA ASP A 305 -1.87 -20.62 16.12
C ASP A 305 -2.46 -22.05 16.03
N ARG A 306 -2.34 -22.71 14.88
CA ARG A 306 -2.80 -24.10 14.67
C ARG A 306 -1.69 -25.10 15.03
N LYS A 307 -2.01 -26.10 15.86
CA LYS A 307 -1.08 -27.19 16.21
C LYS A 307 -0.71 -28.00 14.96
N GLY A 308 0.59 -28.13 14.68
CA GLY A 308 1.12 -28.94 13.58
C GLY A 308 1.55 -28.18 12.32
N ASP A 309 1.14 -26.91 12.17
CA ASP A 309 1.34 -26.14 10.94
C ASP A 309 2.56 -25.20 10.96
N ARG A 310 3.48 -25.37 11.92
CA ARG A 310 4.60 -24.41 12.16
C ARG A 310 5.57 -24.27 11.00
N GLY A 311 5.93 -25.37 10.33
CA GLY A 311 6.80 -25.31 9.14
C GLY A 311 6.16 -24.54 7.99
N ARG A 312 4.85 -24.75 7.77
CA ARG A 312 4.05 -24.02 6.79
C ARG A 312 3.93 -22.54 7.15
N ALA A 313 3.69 -22.23 8.42
CA ALA A 313 3.66 -20.86 8.92
C ALA A 313 4.99 -20.14 8.65
N ALA A 314 6.12 -20.80 8.89
CA ALA A 314 7.45 -20.23 8.63
C ALA A 314 7.66 -19.92 7.13
N LEU A 315 7.26 -20.82 6.23
CA LEU A 315 7.35 -20.60 4.78
C LEU A 315 6.52 -19.37 4.32
N ILE A 316 5.27 -19.28 4.78
CA ILE A 316 4.38 -18.15 4.46
C ILE A 316 4.91 -16.83 5.03
N LEU A 317 5.44 -16.85 6.26
CA LEU A 317 6.03 -15.67 6.89
C LEU A 317 7.33 -15.24 6.19
N GLU A 318 8.14 -16.16 5.68
CA GLU A 318 9.31 -15.81 4.85
C GLU A 318 8.88 -15.13 3.53
N ASP A 319 7.79 -15.60 2.90
CA ASP A 319 7.25 -14.93 1.70
C ASP A 319 6.72 -13.53 2.02
N ALA A 320 6.03 -13.34 3.15
CA ALA A 320 5.61 -12.02 3.62
C ALA A 320 6.82 -11.10 3.89
N ARG A 321 7.85 -11.62 4.57
CA ARG A 321 9.10 -10.88 4.85
C ARG A 321 9.79 -10.46 3.55
N GLY A 322 9.90 -11.37 2.59
CA GLY A 322 10.47 -11.10 1.27
C GLY A 322 9.69 -10.03 0.51
N ALA A 323 8.35 -10.10 0.54
CA ALA A 323 7.50 -9.11 -0.10
C ALA A 323 7.65 -7.71 0.54
N TYR A 324 7.74 -7.61 1.87
CA TYR A 324 8.02 -6.34 2.54
C TYR A 324 9.41 -5.79 2.19
N ALA A 325 10.44 -6.64 2.18
CA ALA A 325 11.80 -6.23 1.85
C ALA A 325 11.92 -5.71 0.40
N GLN A 326 11.22 -6.34 -0.56
CA GLN A 326 11.22 -5.92 -1.96
C GLN A 326 10.72 -4.49 -2.19
N ILE A 327 9.80 -4.01 -1.34
CA ILE A 327 9.26 -2.64 -1.42
C ILE A 327 9.91 -1.68 -0.42
N GLY A 328 10.98 -2.10 0.27
CA GLY A 328 11.64 -1.27 1.28
C GLY A 328 10.83 -1.07 2.57
N ALA A 329 9.81 -1.90 2.83
CA ALA A 329 9.07 -1.90 4.10
C ALA A 329 9.86 -2.63 5.21
N LEU A 330 11.05 -2.10 5.52
CA LEU A 330 12.03 -2.76 6.39
C LEU A 330 11.53 -2.96 7.83
N ARG A 331 10.69 -2.05 8.36
CA ARG A 331 10.06 -2.21 9.67
C ARG A 331 9.24 -3.50 9.75
N ASP A 332 8.38 -3.70 8.76
CA ASP A 332 7.49 -4.86 8.70
C ASP A 332 8.28 -6.15 8.44
N ALA A 333 9.29 -6.10 7.58
CA ALA A 333 10.20 -7.22 7.36
C ALA A 333 10.96 -7.61 8.65
N ALA A 334 11.42 -6.63 9.45
CA ALA A 334 12.06 -6.88 10.73
C ALA A 334 11.08 -7.49 11.76
N ARG A 335 9.83 -7.01 11.81
CA ARG A 335 8.77 -7.58 12.65
C ARG A 335 8.53 -9.05 12.31
N VAL A 336 8.38 -9.38 11.03
CA VAL A 336 8.14 -10.77 10.58
C VAL A 336 9.37 -11.65 10.85
N LYS A 337 10.59 -11.13 10.67
CA LYS A 337 11.84 -11.83 11.04
C LYS A 337 11.88 -12.18 12.53
N SER A 338 11.44 -11.28 13.39
CA SER A 338 11.36 -11.53 14.84
C SER A 338 10.39 -12.68 15.16
N ARG A 339 9.20 -12.70 14.52
CA ARG A 339 8.24 -13.80 14.67
C ARG A 339 8.79 -15.15 14.19
N LEU A 340 9.48 -15.16 13.06
CA LEU A 340 10.13 -16.36 12.52
C LEU A 340 11.15 -16.96 13.50
N ARG A 341 11.90 -16.14 14.24
CA ARG A 341 12.81 -16.62 15.28
C ARG A 341 12.05 -17.36 16.38
N GLY A 342 10.90 -16.84 16.82
CA GLY A 342 10.06 -17.48 17.84
C GLY A 342 9.49 -18.84 17.41
N ILE A 343 9.24 -19.04 16.11
CA ILE A 343 8.80 -20.33 15.56
C ILE A 343 9.98 -21.32 15.55
N ASN A 344 11.15 -20.89 15.07
CA ASN A 344 12.33 -21.74 14.93
C ASN A 344 12.97 -22.15 16.26
N THR A 345 12.82 -21.36 17.33
CA THR A 345 13.30 -21.75 18.68
C THR A 345 12.55 -22.93 19.29
N ILE A 346 11.39 -23.31 18.72
CA ILE A 346 10.53 -24.39 19.23
C ILE A 346 10.66 -25.67 18.38
N VAL A 347 11.25 -25.58 17.18
CA VAL A 347 11.48 -26.73 16.29
C VAL A 347 12.93 -27.22 16.47
N PRO A 348 13.18 -28.48 16.86
CA PRO A 348 14.54 -29.00 17.03
C PRO A 348 15.38 -28.83 15.77
N ALA A 349 16.65 -28.48 15.97
CA ALA A 349 17.63 -28.07 14.95
C ALA A 349 18.08 -29.18 13.97
N GLN A 350 17.24 -30.16 13.64
CA GLN A 350 17.63 -31.27 12.75
C GLN A 350 17.47 -30.99 11.25
N ASP A 351 16.89 -29.84 10.85
CA ASP A 351 16.67 -29.49 9.44
C ASP A 351 17.45 -28.22 8.98
N GLN A 352 18.39 -27.73 9.79
CA GLN A 352 19.12 -26.47 9.54
C GLN A 352 20.41 -26.62 8.71
N GLY A 353 20.53 -27.65 7.89
CA GLY A 353 21.67 -27.83 7.00
C GLY A 353 21.36 -27.50 5.55
N LEU A 354 21.31 -26.21 5.16
CA LEU A 354 21.77 -25.70 3.85
C LEU A 354 21.62 -24.15 3.77
N PRO A 355 22.67 -23.42 3.34
CA PRO A 355 22.69 -21.97 3.24
C PRO A 355 21.77 -21.41 2.14
N ALA A 356 21.50 -20.11 2.26
CA ALA A 356 20.79 -19.30 1.26
C ALA A 356 21.64 -19.02 0.02
N SER A 357 20.96 -18.78 -1.12
CA SER A 357 21.45 -18.49 -2.48
C SER A 357 21.66 -19.72 -3.38
N GLY A 358 21.12 -19.69 -4.62
CA GLY A 358 21.45 -20.74 -5.60
C GLY A 358 20.66 -20.78 -6.92
N VAL A 359 19.39 -20.38 -6.97
CA VAL A 359 18.63 -20.44 -8.25
C VAL A 359 17.72 -19.22 -8.43
N ALA A 360 18.13 -18.32 -9.33
CA ALA A 360 17.29 -17.36 -10.05
C ALA A 360 16.25 -16.55 -9.22
N GLY A 361 16.59 -16.12 -8.00
CA GLY A 361 15.76 -15.20 -7.21
C GLY A 361 14.47 -15.80 -6.63
N LEU A 362 14.39 -17.12 -6.50
CA LEU A 362 13.28 -17.80 -5.83
C LEU A 362 13.35 -17.65 -4.30
N THR A 363 12.19 -17.52 -3.64
CA THR A 363 12.08 -17.65 -2.18
C THR A 363 12.27 -19.10 -1.75
N ARG A 364 12.45 -19.36 -0.44
CA ARG A 364 12.62 -20.74 0.08
C ARG A 364 11.41 -21.62 -0.23
N THR A 365 10.20 -21.08 -0.10
CA THR A 365 8.94 -21.75 -0.47
C THR A 365 8.89 -22.02 -1.97
N GLU A 366 9.22 -21.02 -2.78
CA GLU A 366 9.23 -21.16 -4.24
C GLU A 366 10.26 -22.19 -4.70
N TYR A 367 11.46 -22.22 -4.09
CA TYR A 367 12.47 -23.24 -4.37
C TYR A 367 11.98 -24.63 -3.98
N ALA A 368 11.40 -24.81 -2.80
CA ALA A 368 10.87 -26.10 -2.36
C ALA A 368 9.77 -26.61 -3.31
N ILE A 369 8.83 -25.74 -3.69
CA ILE A 369 7.78 -26.06 -4.67
C ILE A 369 8.37 -26.38 -6.03
N ALA A 370 9.30 -25.55 -6.51
CA ALA A 370 9.91 -25.72 -7.82
C ALA A 370 10.72 -27.03 -7.89
N LYS A 371 11.48 -27.37 -6.85
CA LYS A 371 12.21 -28.63 -6.73
C LYS A 371 11.30 -29.84 -6.79
N LEU A 372 10.23 -29.87 -5.99
CA LEU A 372 9.28 -30.99 -5.99
C LEU A 372 8.58 -31.14 -7.35
N VAL A 373 8.16 -30.02 -7.94
CA VAL A 373 7.43 -30.04 -9.22
C VAL A 373 8.35 -30.36 -10.39
N ALA A 374 9.59 -29.90 -10.36
CA ALA A 374 10.64 -30.29 -11.31
C ALA A 374 10.96 -31.78 -11.20
N GLY A 375 10.92 -32.33 -9.98
CA GLY A 375 11.00 -33.77 -9.70
C GLY A 375 9.77 -34.59 -10.12
N GLY A 376 8.81 -33.98 -10.82
CA GLY A 376 7.65 -34.66 -11.40
C GLY A 376 6.40 -34.68 -10.54
N LEU A 377 6.40 -34.06 -9.36
CA LEU A 377 5.22 -34.06 -8.50
C LEU A 377 4.10 -33.17 -9.05
N THR A 378 2.87 -33.68 -8.95
CA THR A 378 1.66 -32.90 -9.23
C THR A 378 1.45 -31.82 -8.16
N ASN A 379 0.61 -30.82 -8.44
CA ASN A 379 0.26 -29.82 -7.42
C ASN A 379 -0.35 -30.46 -6.18
N GLY A 380 -1.05 -31.58 -6.32
CA GLY A 380 -1.64 -32.30 -5.19
C GLY A 380 -0.56 -32.92 -4.31
N GLN A 381 0.40 -33.62 -4.92
CA GLN A 381 1.49 -34.28 -4.19
C GLN A 381 2.49 -33.27 -3.61
N ALA A 382 2.83 -32.21 -4.35
CA ALA A 382 3.66 -31.14 -3.81
C ALA A 382 2.92 -30.38 -2.70
N ALA A 383 1.60 -30.23 -2.81
CA ALA A 383 0.77 -29.66 -1.74
C ALA A 383 0.78 -30.56 -0.52
N GLU A 384 0.65 -31.87 -0.69
CA GLU A 384 0.71 -32.85 0.39
C GLU A 384 2.09 -32.85 1.08
N GLN A 385 3.18 -32.91 0.31
CA GLN A 385 4.54 -32.93 0.86
C GLN A 385 4.95 -31.62 1.54
N LEU A 386 4.45 -30.48 1.06
CA LEU A 386 4.71 -29.17 1.66
C LEU A 386 3.61 -28.74 2.62
N TYR A 387 2.62 -29.61 2.86
CA TYR A 387 1.41 -29.33 3.64
C TYR A 387 0.68 -28.05 3.21
N LEU A 388 0.76 -27.68 1.94
CA LEU A 388 0.07 -26.54 1.33
C LEU A 388 -1.28 -26.98 0.76
N SER A 389 -2.14 -26.02 0.39
CA SER A 389 -3.29 -26.36 -0.45
C SER A 389 -2.84 -26.52 -1.91
N ARG A 390 -3.57 -27.32 -2.68
CA ARG A 390 -3.36 -27.46 -4.13
C ARG A 390 -3.42 -26.11 -4.85
N HIS A 391 -4.27 -25.20 -4.36
CA HIS A 391 -4.39 -23.83 -4.85
C HIS A 391 -3.13 -23.00 -4.55
N THR A 392 -2.60 -23.10 -3.33
CA THR A 392 -1.38 -22.39 -2.91
C THR A 392 -0.18 -22.84 -3.74
N VAL A 393 -0.02 -24.15 -4.00
CA VAL A 393 1.04 -24.65 -4.90
C VAL A 393 0.86 -24.13 -6.32
N ALA A 394 -0.37 -24.16 -6.86
CA ALA A 394 -0.66 -23.62 -8.18
C ALA A 394 -0.36 -22.11 -8.27
N PHE A 395 -0.60 -21.36 -7.20
CA PHE A 395 -0.29 -19.95 -7.08
C PHE A 395 1.23 -19.69 -7.12
N HIS A 396 2.00 -20.40 -6.30
CA HIS A 396 3.46 -20.25 -6.30
C HIS A 396 4.08 -20.69 -7.61
N LEU A 397 3.58 -21.75 -8.26
CA LEU A 397 4.07 -22.16 -9.58
C LEU A 397 3.90 -21.08 -10.65
N ARG A 398 2.79 -20.33 -10.64
CA ARG A 398 2.63 -19.19 -11.56
C ARG A 398 3.71 -18.11 -11.33
N LYS A 399 4.09 -17.87 -10.06
CA LYS A 399 5.16 -16.93 -9.73
C LYS A 399 6.54 -17.48 -10.13
N ILE A 400 6.81 -18.76 -9.84
CA ILE A 400 8.04 -19.46 -10.22
C ILE A 400 8.24 -19.41 -11.73
N PHE A 401 7.21 -19.78 -12.49
CA PHE A 401 7.22 -19.74 -13.96
C PHE A 401 7.59 -18.36 -14.50
N ARG A 402 6.94 -17.31 -13.97
CA ARG A 402 7.26 -15.93 -14.33
C ARG A 402 8.69 -15.53 -13.94
N LYS A 403 9.14 -15.89 -12.73
CA LYS A 403 10.49 -15.54 -12.23
C LYS A 403 11.60 -16.22 -13.02
N LEU A 404 11.39 -17.48 -13.41
CA LEU A 404 12.37 -18.28 -14.12
C LEU A 404 12.26 -18.18 -15.65
N GLY A 405 11.28 -17.42 -16.17
CA GLY A 405 11.07 -17.31 -17.62
C GLY A 405 10.58 -18.59 -18.29
N VAL A 406 9.98 -19.53 -17.53
CA VAL A 406 9.47 -20.80 -18.05
C VAL A 406 7.94 -20.77 -18.16
N ALA A 407 7.40 -21.36 -19.21
CA ALA A 407 5.96 -21.40 -19.51
C ALA A 407 5.28 -22.71 -19.09
N SER A 408 6.04 -23.74 -18.68
CA SER A 408 5.48 -25.06 -18.36
C SER A 408 6.28 -25.81 -17.30
N ARG A 409 5.65 -26.81 -16.67
CA ARG A 409 6.32 -27.76 -15.76
C ARG A 409 7.48 -28.49 -16.45
N VAL A 410 7.34 -28.80 -17.74
CA VAL A 410 8.39 -29.48 -18.51
C VAL A 410 9.60 -28.58 -18.67
N GLN A 411 9.39 -27.30 -18.97
CA GLN A 411 10.48 -26.32 -19.03
C GLN A 411 11.10 -26.07 -17.66
N LEU A 412 10.29 -26.03 -16.59
CA LEU A 412 10.80 -25.97 -15.22
C LEU A 412 11.70 -27.18 -14.90
N ALA A 413 11.28 -28.39 -15.22
CA ALA A 413 12.05 -29.61 -14.99
C ALA A 413 13.37 -29.64 -15.78
N ARG A 414 13.36 -29.19 -17.04
CA ARG A 414 14.58 -29.05 -17.86
C ARG A 414 15.56 -28.06 -17.25
N LEU A 415 15.07 -26.86 -16.91
CA LEU A 415 15.89 -25.84 -16.25
C LEU A 415 16.48 -26.36 -14.94
N TRP A 416 15.70 -27.11 -14.16
CA TRP A 416 16.16 -27.69 -12.90
C TRP A 416 17.22 -28.78 -13.10
N ALA A 417 17.06 -29.62 -14.13
CA ALA A 417 18.05 -30.63 -14.49
C ALA A 417 19.36 -30.00 -14.99
N GLU A 418 19.30 -28.90 -15.74
CA GLU A 418 20.48 -28.12 -16.15
C GLU A 418 21.22 -27.52 -14.95
N LEU A 419 20.49 -27.06 -13.93
CA LEU A 419 21.06 -26.54 -12.67
C LEU A 419 21.67 -27.64 -11.80
N ASP A 420 21.05 -28.83 -11.74
CA ASP A 420 21.56 -29.97 -10.97
C ASP A 420 22.75 -30.67 -11.66
N SER A 421 22.87 -30.55 -12.99
CA SER A 421 23.97 -31.17 -13.79
C SER A 421 25.25 -30.33 -13.84
N GLY A 422 25.26 -29.11 -13.29
CA GLY A 422 26.39 -28.16 -13.30
C GLY A 422 27.14 -28.01 -11.97
N GLY A 423 27.19 -29.05 -11.13
CA GLY A 423 27.66 -28.95 -9.74
C GLY A 423 29.12 -28.49 -9.54
N GLY A 424 29.29 -27.38 -8.81
CA GLY A 424 30.57 -26.94 -8.24
C GLY A 424 30.61 -25.47 -7.82
N LEU A 425 30.13 -25.14 -6.62
CA LEU A 425 30.47 -23.88 -5.95
C LEU A 425 31.95 -23.95 -5.53
N GLU A 426 32.86 -23.38 -6.33
CA GLU A 426 34.12 -22.87 -5.78
C GLU A 426 33.89 -21.46 -5.21
N PRO A 427 34.31 -21.18 -3.97
CA PRO A 427 34.42 -19.81 -3.47
C PRO A 427 35.69 -19.18 -4.06
N GLY A 428 35.53 -18.36 -5.09
CA GLY A 428 36.64 -17.59 -5.67
C GLY A 428 37.26 -16.65 -4.65
N ALA A 429 38.46 -17.00 -4.19
CA ALA A 429 39.37 -16.14 -3.44
C ALA A 429 40.18 -15.24 -4.39
N ALA A 430 40.42 -14.02 -3.92
CA ALA A 430 41.55 -13.12 -4.22
C ALA A 430 42.13 -13.07 -5.65
N GLY A 431 42.00 -11.88 -6.24
CA GLY A 431 42.76 -11.38 -7.39
C GLY A 431 42.42 -9.92 -7.62
#